data_AF-A0A426V1U7-F1
#
_entry.id   AF-A0A426V1U7-F1
#
_cell.length_a   1.000
_cell.length_b   1.000
_cell.length_c   1.000
_cell.angle_alpha   90.00
_cell.angle_beta   90.00
_cell.angle_gamma   90.00
#
_symmetry.space_group_name_H-M   'P 1'
#
loop_
_entity.id
_entity.type
_entity.pdbx_description
1 polymer ?
#
loop_
_entity_poly.entity_id
_entity_poly.type
_entity_poly.pdbx_seq_one_letter_code
_entity_poly.pdbx_strand_id
1 'polypeptide(L)'
;MIKWAGWTLTLLGAGHLVLGFALVAPAHAAAWAGGDLWLPGGTITDMPAAAGGFWLTIGSFGVPLLLLGLTVLWLDRRGVTPPMFVAWGIGAWSVVAGLIFEPAPWIVVTLGAVLLGAGVRRAYSATVVNSDSQGGPHV
;
A
#
# COMPACT_ATOMS: atom_id res chain seq x y z
N MET A 1 -14.13 -2.48 -8.86
CA MET A 1 -12.92 -1.66 -9.04
C MET A 1 -12.34 -1.32 -7.67
N ILE A 2 -13.08 -0.61 -6.81
CA ILE A 2 -12.64 -0.31 -5.42
C ILE A 2 -12.30 -1.60 -4.63
N LYS A 3 -13.21 -2.58 -4.58
CA LYS A 3 -12.93 -3.90 -3.98
C LYS A 3 -11.63 -4.56 -4.49
N TRP A 4 -11.41 -4.53 -5.80
CA TRP A 4 -10.24 -5.17 -6.41
C TRP A 4 -8.95 -4.41 -6.07
N ALA A 5 -8.98 -3.08 -6.08
CA ALA A 5 -7.87 -2.26 -5.60
C ALA A 5 -7.53 -2.59 -4.14
N GLY A 6 -8.53 -2.66 -3.26
CA GLY A 6 -8.35 -3.03 -1.86
C GLY A 6 -7.69 -4.40 -1.69
N TRP A 7 -8.14 -5.41 -2.42
CA TRP A 7 -7.51 -6.75 -2.41
C TRP A 7 -6.07 -6.73 -2.95
N THR A 8 -5.81 -6.04 -4.05
CA THR A 8 -4.45 -5.93 -4.61
C THR A 8 -3.47 -5.36 -3.58
N LEU A 9 -3.81 -4.24 -2.95
CA LEU A 9 -2.96 -3.60 -1.95
C LEU A 9 -2.80 -4.47 -0.69
N THR A 10 -3.88 -5.10 -0.24
CA THR A 10 -3.88 -6.01 0.92
C THR A 10 -2.95 -7.20 0.70
N LEU A 11 -3.13 -7.90 -0.42
CA LEU A 11 -2.36 -9.10 -0.76
C LEU A 11 -0.89 -8.78 -0.99
N LEU A 12 -0.60 -7.64 -1.62
CA LEU A 12 0.77 -7.22 -1.84
C LEU A 12 1.47 -6.85 -0.52
N GLY A 13 0.81 -6.08 0.35
CA GLY A 13 1.35 -5.73 1.67
C GLY A 13 1.55 -6.96 2.56
N ALA A 14 0.54 -7.84 2.64
CA ALA A 14 0.64 -9.10 3.38
C ALA A 14 1.72 -10.03 2.82
N GLY A 15 1.75 -10.20 1.50
CA GLY A 15 2.74 -11.04 0.82
C GLY A 15 4.17 -10.53 1.04
N HIS A 16 4.39 -9.21 0.95
CA HIS A 16 5.68 -8.60 1.23
C HIS A 16 6.14 -8.85 2.67
N LEU A 17 5.24 -8.71 3.66
CA LEU A 17 5.56 -8.98 5.06
C LEU A 17 5.87 -10.46 5.28
N VAL A 18 4.99 -11.36 4.83
CA VAL A 18 5.16 -12.81 5.02
C VAL A 18 6.47 -13.27 4.37
N LEU A 19 6.73 -12.86 3.13
CA LEU A 19 7.94 -13.24 2.42
C LEU A 19 9.19 -12.61 3.05
N GLY A 20 9.13 -11.32 3.42
CA GLY A 20 10.22 -10.63 4.10
C GLY A 20 10.60 -11.34 5.39
N PHE A 21 9.63 -11.64 6.25
CA PHE A 21 9.88 -12.40 7.48
C PHE A 21 10.42 -13.80 7.18
N ALA A 22 9.84 -14.53 6.24
CA ALA A 22 10.27 -15.89 5.91
C ALA A 22 11.71 -15.95 5.40
N LEU A 23 12.15 -14.97 4.61
CA LEU A 23 13.49 -14.95 4.01
C LEU A 23 14.55 -14.39 4.96
N VAL A 24 14.20 -13.43 5.81
CA VAL A 24 15.18 -12.59 6.52
C VAL A 24 15.24 -12.89 8.01
N ALA A 25 14.10 -13.17 8.65
CA ALA A 25 14.05 -13.37 10.10
C ALA A 25 14.92 -14.53 10.59
N PRO A 26 15.00 -15.70 9.90
CA PRO A 26 15.84 -16.80 10.37
C PRO A 26 17.32 -16.43 10.56
N ALA A 27 17.84 -15.51 9.74
CA ALA A 27 19.24 -15.07 9.79
C ALA A 27 19.51 -13.97 10.83
N HIS A 28 18.48 -13.25 11.28
CA HIS A 28 18.65 -12.02 12.06
C HIS A 28 17.82 -11.95 13.35
N ALA A 29 16.96 -12.94 13.63
CA ALA A 29 16.06 -12.93 14.79
C ALA A 29 16.80 -12.80 16.14
N ALA A 30 17.96 -13.46 16.29
CA ALA A 30 18.76 -13.35 17.50
C ALA A 30 19.31 -11.94 17.72
N ALA A 31 19.82 -11.29 16.67
CA ALA A 31 20.29 -9.91 16.70
C ALA A 31 19.15 -8.92 17.02
N TRP A 32 17.97 -9.13 16.43
CA TRP A 32 16.79 -8.32 16.71
C TRP A 32 16.32 -8.46 18.16
N ALA A 33 16.26 -9.69 18.68
CA ALA A 33 15.90 -9.96 20.07
C ALA A 33 16.94 -9.45 21.07
N GLY A 34 18.22 -9.42 20.66
CA GLY A 34 19.34 -8.89 21.45
C GLY A 34 19.40 -7.36 21.54
N GLY A 35 18.60 -6.65 20.74
CA GLY A 35 18.57 -5.18 20.73
C GLY A 35 19.54 -4.52 19.75
N ASP A 36 20.17 -5.29 18.84
CA ASP A 36 21.17 -4.78 17.88
C ASP A 36 20.62 -3.70 16.93
N LEU A 37 19.29 -3.58 16.83
CA LEU A 37 18.62 -2.54 16.04
C LEU A 37 18.49 -1.18 16.76
N TRP A 38 18.72 -1.10 18.07
CA TRP A 38 18.53 0.14 18.83
C TRP A 38 19.68 1.12 18.60
N LEU A 39 20.89 0.59 18.48
CA LEU A 39 22.12 1.30 18.14
C LEU A 39 22.89 0.44 17.14
N PRO A 40 22.39 0.33 15.89
CA PRO A 40 23.04 -0.49 14.89
C PRO A 40 24.44 0.07 14.62
N GLY A 41 25.42 -0.82 14.48
CA GLY A 41 26.73 -0.43 13.96
C GLY A 41 26.61 0.20 12.55
N GLY A 42 27.68 0.81 12.06
CA GLY A 42 27.69 1.39 10.70
C GLY A 42 27.00 2.75 10.62
N THR A 43 26.58 3.13 9.41
CA THR A 43 25.98 4.45 9.13
C THR A 43 24.64 4.28 8.40
N ILE A 44 23.88 5.37 8.24
CA ILE A 44 22.61 5.32 7.52
C ILE A 44 22.78 4.92 6.04
N THR A 45 23.95 5.18 5.47
CA THR A 45 24.31 4.82 4.09
C THR A 45 24.99 3.47 3.97
N ASP A 46 25.39 2.87 5.09
CA ASP A 46 26.06 1.57 5.19
C ASP A 46 25.50 0.80 6.38
N MET A 47 24.26 0.31 6.20
CA MET A 47 23.51 -0.36 7.25
C MET A 47 23.96 -1.81 7.41
N PRO A 48 24.12 -2.31 8.65
CA PRO A 48 24.36 -3.72 8.91
C PRO A 48 23.24 -4.59 8.35
N ALA A 49 23.57 -5.82 7.98
CA ALA A 49 22.62 -6.77 7.39
C ALA A 49 21.36 -6.97 8.24
N ALA A 50 21.48 -7.00 9.58
CA ALA A 50 20.33 -7.12 10.47
C ALA A 50 19.38 -5.91 10.37
N ALA A 51 19.91 -4.70 10.22
CA ALA A 51 19.12 -3.48 10.03
C ALA A 51 18.50 -3.42 8.63
N GLY A 52 19.27 -3.74 7.58
CA GLY A 52 18.72 -3.86 6.22
C GLY A 52 17.61 -4.90 6.14
N GLY A 53 17.78 -6.04 6.83
CA GLY A 53 16.78 -7.07 6.95
C GLY A 53 15.49 -6.60 7.64
N PHE A 54 15.60 -5.82 8.72
CA PHE A 54 14.44 -5.22 9.38
C PHE A 54 13.60 -4.36 8.42
N TRP A 55 14.25 -3.55 7.56
CA TRP A 55 13.58 -2.72 6.57
C TRP A 55 12.89 -3.48 5.44
N LEU A 56 13.21 -4.77 5.24
CA LEU A 56 12.47 -5.69 4.36
C LEU A 56 11.29 -6.39 5.05
N THR A 57 11.08 -6.16 6.36
CA THR A 57 10.02 -6.80 7.14
C THR A 57 9.02 -5.77 7.66
N ILE A 58 8.82 -5.64 8.96
CA ILE A 58 7.87 -4.72 9.57
C ILE A 58 8.26 -3.24 9.39
N GLY A 59 9.55 -2.94 9.22
CA GLY A 59 10.02 -1.59 8.90
C GLY A 59 9.68 -1.14 7.48
N SER A 60 9.28 -2.06 6.60
CA SER A 60 8.95 -1.77 5.21
C SER A 60 7.61 -1.01 5.04
N PHE A 61 7.27 -0.71 3.79
CA PHE A 61 5.95 -0.22 3.41
C PHE A 61 4.86 -1.31 3.38
N GLY A 62 5.18 -2.57 3.73
CA GLY A 62 4.24 -3.69 3.74
C GLY A 62 3.07 -3.50 4.71
N VAL A 63 3.33 -3.09 5.95
CA VAL A 63 2.26 -2.80 6.95
C VAL A 63 1.38 -1.64 6.50
N PRO A 64 1.93 -0.45 6.13
CA PRO A 64 1.13 0.64 5.59
C PRO A 64 0.25 0.21 4.40
N LEU A 65 0.79 -0.55 3.45
CA LEU A 65 0.05 -0.98 2.26
C LEU A 65 -1.08 -1.97 2.60
N LEU A 66 -0.81 -2.90 3.52
CA LEU A 66 -1.82 -3.83 4.05
C LEU A 66 -2.98 -3.07 4.70
N LEU A 67 -2.68 -2.15 5.62
CA LEU A 67 -3.69 -1.36 6.32
C LEU A 67 -4.49 -0.48 5.36
N LEU A 68 -3.82 0.11 4.36
CA LEU A 68 -4.49 0.87 3.32
C LEU A 68 -5.47 0.00 2.51
N GLY A 69 -5.02 -1.18 2.08
CA GLY A 69 -5.86 -2.13 1.36
C GLY A 69 -7.09 -2.55 2.17
N LEU A 70 -6.90 -2.89 3.45
CA LEU A 70 -7.99 -3.23 4.37
C LEU A 70 -8.95 -2.05 4.61
N THR A 71 -8.43 -0.83 4.68
CA THR A 71 -9.25 0.39 4.81
C THR A 71 -10.11 0.59 3.57
N VAL A 72 -9.55 0.43 2.38
CA VAL A 72 -10.31 0.48 1.11
C VAL A 72 -11.41 -0.58 1.07
N LEU A 73 -11.10 -1.82 1.47
CA LEU A 73 -12.10 -2.90 1.56
C LEU A 73 -13.19 -2.59 2.59
N TRP A 74 -12.82 -2.01 3.74
CA TRP A 74 -13.79 -1.62 4.77
C TRP A 74 -14.73 -0.53 4.27
N LEU A 75 -14.20 0.50 3.60
CA LEU A 75 -14.98 1.58 2.99
C LEU A 75 -15.97 1.05 1.94
N ASP A 76 -15.49 0.18 1.04
CA ASP A 76 -16.32 -0.47 0.01
C ASP A 76 -17.48 -1.26 0.63
N ARG A 77 -17.22 -2.01 1.71
CA ARG A 77 -18.25 -2.76 2.45
C ARG A 77 -19.27 -1.88 3.17
N ARG A 78 -18.89 -0.64 3.49
CA ARG A 78 -19.77 0.36 4.11
C ARG A 78 -20.51 1.23 3.09
N GLY A 79 -20.29 1.00 1.79
CA GLY A 79 -20.85 1.85 0.74
C GLY A 79 -20.25 3.27 0.71
N VAL A 80 -19.08 3.46 1.33
CA VAL A 80 -18.38 4.75 1.37
C VAL A 80 -17.33 4.76 0.26
N THR A 81 -17.43 5.71 -0.66
CA THR A 81 -16.43 5.90 -1.71
C THR A 81 -15.13 6.45 -1.11
N PRO A 82 -13.98 5.80 -1.31
CA PRO A 82 -12.70 6.34 -0.83
C PRO A 82 -12.35 7.68 -1.47
N PRO A 83 -11.62 8.56 -0.76
CA PRO A 83 -11.19 9.83 -1.33
C PRO A 83 -10.25 9.68 -2.53
N MET A 84 -10.45 10.47 -3.58
CA MET A 84 -9.67 10.41 -4.83
C MET A 84 -8.17 10.66 -4.61
N PHE A 85 -7.80 11.48 -3.62
CA PHE A 85 -6.38 11.78 -3.35
C PHE A 85 -5.58 10.54 -2.95
N VAL A 86 -6.24 9.50 -2.40
CA VAL A 86 -5.57 8.24 -2.04
C VAL A 86 -5.07 7.52 -3.30
N ALA A 87 -5.89 7.47 -4.36
CA ALA A 87 -5.50 6.87 -5.62
C ALA A 87 -4.34 7.64 -6.27
N TRP A 88 -4.41 8.97 -6.30
CA TRP A 88 -3.34 9.80 -6.86
C TRP A 88 -2.05 9.74 -6.05
N GLY A 89 -2.13 9.85 -4.73
CA GLY A 89 -0.96 9.83 -3.85
C GLY A 89 -0.20 8.52 -3.96
N ILE A 90 -0.90 7.38 -3.87
CA ILE A 90 -0.28 6.07 -4.00
C ILE A 90 0.23 5.81 -5.42
N GLY A 91 -0.54 6.19 -6.45
CA GLY A 91 -0.15 5.99 -7.84
C GLY A 91 1.07 6.81 -8.25
N ALA A 92 1.13 8.09 -7.86
CA ALA A 92 2.28 8.94 -8.15
C ALA A 92 3.53 8.43 -7.43
N TRP A 93 3.40 8.10 -6.15
CA TRP A 93 4.49 7.52 -5.37
C TRP A 93 4.98 6.20 -5.95
N SER A 94 4.08 5.27 -6.32
CA SER A 94 4.47 3.96 -6.85
C SER A 94 5.14 4.05 -8.22
N VAL A 95 4.71 4.98 -9.08
CA VAL A 95 5.37 5.23 -10.36
C VAL A 95 6.79 5.77 -10.15
N VAL A 96 6.96 6.78 -9.29
CA VAL A 96 8.28 7.35 -8.99
C VAL A 96 9.21 6.29 -8.39
N ALA A 97 8.72 5.56 -7.39
CA ALA A 97 9.50 4.50 -6.76
C ALA A 97 9.87 3.39 -7.75
N GLY A 98 8.96 3.02 -8.64
CA GLY A 98 9.24 1.98 -9.63
C GLY A 98 10.22 2.39 -10.75
N LEU A 99 10.27 3.68 -11.06
CA LEU A 99 11.30 4.21 -11.97
C LEU A 99 12.70 4.20 -11.32
N ILE A 100 12.79 4.25 -9.99
CA ILE A 100 14.05 4.31 -9.23
C ILE A 100 14.51 2.90 -8.81
N PHE A 101 13.59 2.01 -8.44
CA PHE A 101 13.89 0.81 -7.66
C PHE A 101 13.10 -0.45 -8.12
N GLU A 102 13.12 -0.74 -9.42
CA GLU A 102 12.71 -2.05 -9.95
C GLU A 102 13.85 -3.07 -9.71
N PRO A 103 13.58 -4.36 -9.44
CA PRO A 103 12.36 -5.11 -9.74
C PRO A 103 11.38 -5.28 -8.56
N ALA A 104 11.38 -4.37 -7.57
CA ALA A 104 10.32 -4.40 -6.57
C ALA A 104 8.95 -4.25 -7.27
N PRO A 105 7.88 -4.92 -6.81
CA PRO A 105 6.61 -5.06 -7.53
C PRO A 105 5.75 -3.77 -7.56
N TRP A 106 6.37 -2.61 -7.78
CA TRP A 106 5.77 -1.29 -7.85
C TRP A 106 4.70 -1.19 -8.93
N ILE A 107 4.87 -1.88 -10.05
CA ILE A 107 3.85 -1.98 -11.10
C ILE A 107 2.51 -2.49 -10.56
N VAL A 108 2.52 -3.42 -9.59
CA VAL A 108 1.29 -3.95 -8.97
C VAL A 108 0.63 -2.93 -8.07
N VAL A 109 1.42 -2.12 -7.34
CA VAL A 109 0.91 -0.97 -6.56
C VAL A 109 0.24 0.05 -7.49
N THR A 110 0.89 0.38 -8.61
CA THR A 110 0.36 1.29 -9.63
C THR A 110 -0.96 0.78 -10.20
N LEU A 111 -1.05 -0.52 -10.51
CA LEU A 111 -2.32 -1.13 -10.96
C LEU A 111 -3.42 -1.01 -9.89
N GLY A 112 -3.09 -1.25 -8.61
CA GLY A 112 -4.01 -1.05 -7.49
C GLY A 112 -4.53 0.39 -7.41
N ALA A 113 -3.64 1.38 -7.57
CA ALA A 113 -3.99 2.80 -7.56
C ALA A 113 -4.90 3.19 -8.75
N VAL A 114 -4.60 2.67 -9.95
CA VAL A 114 -5.45 2.88 -11.15
C VAL A 114 -6.84 2.30 -10.95
N LEU A 115 -6.94 1.07 -10.43
CA LEU A 115 -8.22 0.43 -10.11
C LEU A 115 -9.00 1.24 -9.06
N LEU A 116 -8.33 1.79 -8.05
CA LEU A 116 -8.96 2.62 -7.04
C LEU A 116 -9.53 3.89 -7.66
N GLY A 117 -8.70 4.63 -8.41
CA GLY A 117 -9.10 5.88 -9.06
C GLY A 117 -10.26 5.69 -10.04
N ALA A 118 -10.20 4.66 -10.88
CA ALA A 118 -11.29 4.31 -11.80
C ALA A 118 -12.57 3.95 -11.02
N GLY A 119 -12.44 3.21 -9.92
CA GLY A 119 -13.53 2.88 -9.02
C GLY A 119 -14.23 4.09 -8.42
N VAL A 120 -13.45 5.04 -7.89
CA VAL A 120 -13.94 6.29 -7.29
C VAL A 120 -14.63 7.15 -8.35
N ARG A 121 -14.04 7.31 -9.54
CA ARG A 121 -14.65 8.09 -10.64
C ARG A 121 -16.03 7.55 -11.02
N ARG A 122 -16.13 6.23 -11.18
CA ARG A 122 -17.40 5.59 -11.54
C ARG A 122 -18.46 5.75 -10.45
N ALA A 123 -18.07 5.64 -9.17
CA ALA A 123 -19.01 5.85 -8.07
C ALA A 123 -19.55 7.29 -8.05
N TYR A 124 -18.68 8.27 -8.26
CA TYR A 124 -19.08 9.68 -8.35
C TYR A 124 -20.06 9.94 -9.50
N SER A 125 -19.75 9.45 -10.71
CA SER A 125 -20.64 9.60 -11.87
C SER A 125 -22.02 8.98 -11.63
N ALA A 126 -22.09 7.82 -10.95
CA ALA A 126 -23.36 7.19 -10.61
C ALA A 126 -24.19 8.02 -9.62
N THR A 127 -23.55 8.67 -8.64
CA THR A 127 -24.23 9.57 -7.70
C THR A 127 -24.81 10.79 -8.41
N VAL A 128 -24.05 11.43 -9.31
CA VAL A 128 -24.51 12.60 -10.09
C VAL A 128 -25.69 12.24 -11.01
N VAL A 129 -25.61 11.14 -11.75
CA VAL A 129 -26.71 10.70 -12.62
C VAL A 129 -27.99 10.43 -11.82
N ASN A 130 -27.86 9.84 -10.62
CA ASN A 130 -29.01 9.60 -9.76
C ASN A 130 -29.63 10.91 -9.27
N SER A 131 -28.82 11.89 -8.82
CA SER A 131 -29.35 13.21 -8.41
C SER A 131 -30.08 13.94 -9.52
N ASP A 132 -29.56 13.89 -10.76
CA ASP A 132 -30.20 14.55 -11.91
C ASP A 132 -31.56 13.90 -12.24
N SER A 133 -31.64 12.56 -12.20
CA SER A 133 -32.90 11.84 -12.47
C SER A 133 -33.99 12.07 -11.43
N GLN A 134 -33.63 12.50 -10.22
CA GLN A 134 -34.56 12.79 -9.13
C GLN A 134 -34.94 14.28 -9.05
N GLY A 135 -34.57 15.09 -10.06
CA GLY A 135 -34.83 16.53 -10.07
C GLY A 135 -34.03 17.31 -9.02
N GLY A 136 -32.87 16.79 -8.61
CA GLY A 136 -31.97 17.46 -7.68
C GLY A 136 -31.45 18.79 -8.25
N PRO A 137 -31.03 19.74 -7.37
CA PRO A 137 -30.48 21.01 -7.84
C PRO A 137 -29.24 20.74 -8.69
N HIS A 138 -29.22 21.29 -9.90
CA HIS A 138 -28.02 21.34 -10.73
C HIS A 138 -27.01 22.28 -10.04
N VAL A 139 -26.02 21.71 -9.35
CA VAL A 139 -24.86 22.44 -8.81
C VAL A 139 -23.67 22.31 -9.75
#